data_AF-A0A833SRE2-F1
#
_entry.id   AF-A0A833SRE2-F1
#
_cell.length_a   1.000
_cell.length_b   1.000
_cell.length_c   1.000
_cell.angle_alpha   90.00
_cell.angle_beta   90.00
_cell.angle_gamma   90.00
#
_symmetry.space_group_name_H-M   'P 1'
#
loop_
_entity.id
_entity.type
_entity.pdbx_description
1 polymer ?
#
loop_
_entity_poly.entity_id
_entity_poly.type
_entity_poly.pdbx_seq_one_letter_code
_entity_poly.pdbx_strand_id
1 'polypeptide(L)'
;MGRNNVKKLAKKAPTVIFQAATGKRLDDVVSKTKAKPKKKQKNSSYVVDDDALKLMRRKLADVGCKLHEVEADGNCLFRALADQLYGDQHQHEDVREKIVSYLEQHRDDFEPFMEDEEKFEKYCARMREDGTWGGNQELYAAARLFQVYVVVHQDQPSARIMVIECDRLRPTRFVHVAYHGEDHYDSVRALKDPVDPDTLPVSIELDCDGFRTEDFAKRWQTHDSASKSTSEDQPEERVVPKTRG
;
A
#
# COMPACT_ATOMS: atom_id res chain seq x y z
N MET A 1 -35.36 -25.09 -17.52
CA MET A 1 -35.00 -23.67 -17.72
C MET A 1 -34.37 -23.15 -16.43
N GLY A 2 -33.54 -22.11 -16.47
CA GLY A 2 -32.91 -21.53 -15.25
C GLY A 2 -31.41 -21.28 -15.41
N ARG A 3 -31.02 -20.23 -16.14
CA ARG A 3 -29.63 -19.73 -16.14
C ARG A 3 -29.52 -18.65 -15.06
N ASN A 4 -28.86 -18.96 -13.94
CA ASN A 4 -28.62 -17.97 -12.88
C ASN A 4 -27.53 -16.98 -13.32
N ASN A 5 -27.95 -15.76 -13.68
CA ASN A 5 -27.05 -14.67 -14.07
C ASN A 5 -26.30 -14.13 -12.83
N VAL A 6 -25.06 -14.56 -12.63
CA VAL A 6 -24.13 -13.91 -11.69
C VAL A 6 -23.75 -12.55 -12.27
N LYS A 7 -24.37 -11.47 -11.75
CA LYS A 7 -23.99 -10.10 -12.10
C LYS A 7 -22.57 -9.82 -11.58
N LYS A 8 -21.59 -9.73 -12.48
CA LYS A 8 -20.28 -9.17 -12.14
C LYS A 8 -20.47 -7.71 -11.70
N LEU A 9 -20.17 -7.39 -10.44
CA LEU A 9 -19.99 -5.99 -10.05
C LEU A 9 -18.74 -5.46 -10.76
N ALA A 10 -18.91 -4.35 -11.48
CA ALA A 10 -17.77 -3.59 -11.97
C ALA A 10 -17.11 -2.88 -10.78
N LYS A 11 -15.86 -3.22 -10.47
CA LYS A 11 -15.09 -2.52 -9.44
C LYS A 11 -14.78 -1.10 -9.96
N LYS A 12 -15.51 -0.08 -9.46
CA LYS A 12 -15.14 1.32 -9.71
C LYS A 12 -13.82 1.62 -8.98
N ALA A 13 -12.96 2.45 -9.57
CA ALA A 13 -11.67 2.76 -8.96
C ALA A 13 -11.83 3.48 -7.61
N PRO A 14 -10.95 3.23 -6.62
CA PRO A 14 -10.95 3.96 -5.35
C PRO A 14 -10.80 5.47 -5.62
N THR A 15 -11.45 6.27 -4.79
CA THR A 15 -11.52 7.73 -4.91
C THR A 15 -11.11 8.32 -3.56
N VAL A 16 -10.22 9.32 -3.55
CA VAL A 16 -9.99 10.12 -2.33
C VAL A 16 -11.23 10.96 -2.09
N ILE A 17 -11.75 10.92 -0.86
CA ILE A 17 -12.87 11.76 -0.45
C ILE A 17 -12.49 12.38 0.90
N PHE A 18 -12.17 13.67 0.87
CA PHE A 18 -11.98 14.46 2.09
C PHE A 18 -13.33 14.66 2.77
N GLN A 19 -13.47 14.20 4.03
CA GLN A 19 -14.70 14.37 4.80
C GLN A 19 -14.83 15.79 5.38
N ALA A 20 -14.97 16.79 4.49
CA ALA A 20 -15.27 18.17 4.84
C ALA A 20 -16.17 18.85 3.79
N ALA A 21 -17.49 18.74 4.00
CA ALA A 21 -18.54 19.54 3.34
C ALA A 21 -18.59 19.57 1.79
N THR A 22 -19.21 18.53 1.22
CA THR A 22 -20.12 18.57 0.05
C THR A 22 -19.69 19.22 -1.29
N GLY A 23 -19.75 18.44 -2.39
CA GLY A 23 -20.44 18.93 -3.60
C GLY A 23 -19.94 18.55 -5.00
N LYS A 24 -20.50 17.47 -5.57
CA LYS A 24 -20.59 17.13 -7.02
C LYS A 24 -19.36 16.47 -7.70
N ARG A 25 -19.65 15.78 -8.82
CA ARG A 25 -18.76 14.95 -9.67
C ARG A 25 -18.82 15.43 -11.13
N LEU A 26 -17.78 15.13 -11.92
CA LEU A 26 -17.90 14.78 -13.34
C LEU A 26 -17.03 13.52 -13.64
N ASP A 27 -17.65 12.45 -14.14
CA ASP A 27 -17.01 11.36 -14.92
C ASP A 27 -17.08 11.77 -16.43
N ASP A 28 -16.42 11.21 -17.46
CA ASP A 28 -15.66 9.97 -17.72
C ASP A 28 -14.66 10.21 -18.93
N VAL A 29 -14.07 9.16 -19.54
CA VAL A 29 -13.55 8.98 -20.93
C VAL A 29 -12.24 8.15 -20.95
N VAL A 30 -12.13 7.24 -21.92
CA VAL A 30 -11.17 6.11 -21.99
C VAL A 30 -10.59 5.95 -23.41
N SER A 31 -9.31 5.56 -23.58
CA SER A 31 -8.92 4.31 -24.30
C SER A 31 -7.45 4.18 -24.75
N LYS A 32 -7.05 2.89 -24.87
CA LYS A 32 -5.96 2.28 -25.67
C LYS A 32 -4.54 2.26 -25.09
N THR A 33 -3.80 1.25 -25.55
CA THR A 33 -2.61 0.64 -24.95
C THR A 33 -1.52 0.36 -26.01
N LYS A 34 -0.27 0.13 -25.56
CA LYS A 34 0.75 -0.70 -26.24
C LYS A 34 1.90 -1.05 -25.26
N ALA A 35 2.84 -1.90 -25.70
CA ALA A 35 3.67 -2.74 -24.80
C ALA A 35 5.15 -2.31 -24.65
N LYS A 36 5.81 -2.94 -23.65
CA LYS A 36 7.17 -2.68 -23.12
C LYS A 36 8.32 -2.88 -24.14
N PRO A 37 9.50 -2.33 -23.83
CA PRO A 37 10.71 -3.17 -23.75
C PRO A 37 11.53 -2.98 -22.46
N LYS A 38 12.31 -4.01 -22.05
CA LYS A 38 13.24 -3.95 -20.90
C LYS A 38 14.44 -3.02 -21.20
N LYS A 39 15.02 -2.38 -20.16
CA LYS A 39 16.33 -1.70 -20.23
C LYS A 39 17.23 -2.05 -19.03
N LYS A 40 18.53 -1.81 -19.19
CA LYS A 40 19.60 -2.13 -18.23
C LYS A 40 19.98 -0.90 -17.40
N GLN A 41 20.50 -1.11 -16.20
CA GLN A 41 21.07 -0.07 -15.33
C GLN A 41 22.08 0.83 -16.08
N LYS A 42 21.97 2.13 -15.84
CA LYS A 42 22.99 3.15 -16.04
C LYS A 42 22.80 4.22 -14.97
N ASN A 43 23.89 4.80 -14.49
CA ASN A 43 23.89 5.83 -13.44
C ASN A 43 22.97 6.99 -13.83
N SER A 44 21.98 7.30 -12.99
CA SER A 44 21.00 8.35 -13.24
C SER A 44 21.52 9.69 -12.73
N SER A 45 21.49 10.70 -13.60
CA SER A 45 21.33 12.10 -13.18
C SER A 45 19.85 12.41 -13.33
N TYR A 46 19.12 12.50 -12.21
CA TYR A 46 17.66 12.65 -12.23
C TYR A 46 17.23 13.85 -13.10
N VAL A 47 16.40 13.57 -14.11
CA VAL A 47 15.68 14.57 -14.89
C VAL A 47 14.21 14.20 -14.77
N VAL A 48 13.56 14.76 -13.75
CA VAL A 48 12.11 14.60 -13.56
C VAL A 48 11.39 15.11 -14.80
N ASP A 49 10.50 14.31 -15.38
CA ASP A 49 9.62 14.78 -16.45
C ASP A 49 8.67 15.83 -15.88
N ASP A 50 8.92 17.09 -16.24
CA ASP A 50 8.16 18.27 -15.85
C ASP A 50 6.67 18.13 -16.20
N ASP A 51 6.30 17.38 -17.24
CA ASP A 51 4.89 17.11 -17.58
C ASP A 51 4.26 16.02 -16.71
N ALA A 52 5.02 15.00 -16.28
CA ALA A 52 4.58 14.02 -15.27
C ALA A 52 4.38 14.68 -13.90
N LEU A 53 5.32 15.54 -13.48
CA LEU A 53 5.23 16.32 -12.24
C LEU A 53 4.03 17.28 -12.26
N LYS A 54 3.82 18.03 -13.35
CA LYS A 54 2.60 18.85 -13.55
C LYS A 54 1.33 18.02 -13.53
N LEU A 55 1.34 16.80 -14.08
CA LEU A 55 0.19 15.91 -14.06
C LEU A 55 -0.11 15.44 -12.63
N MET A 56 0.90 15.04 -11.87
CA MET A 56 0.76 14.65 -10.46
C MET A 56 0.20 15.80 -9.61
N ARG A 57 0.81 17.00 -9.68
CA ARG A 57 0.33 18.17 -8.92
C ARG A 57 -1.14 18.52 -9.23
N ARG A 58 -1.57 18.41 -10.49
CA ARG A 58 -2.99 18.59 -10.89
C ARG A 58 -3.89 17.51 -10.30
N LYS A 59 -3.57 16.22 -10.49
CA LYS A 59 -4.34 15.10 -9.91
C LYS A 59 -4.51 15.22 -8.39
N LEU A 60 -3.46 15.66 -7.69
CA LEU A 60 -3.48 15.88 -6.24
C LEU A 60 -4.35 17.10 -5.87
N ALA A 61 -4.21 18.22 -6.57
CA ALA A 61 -5.04 19.40 -6.34
C ALA A 61 -6.53 19.13 -6.57
N ASP A 62 -6.89 18.36 -7.61
CA ASP A 62 -8.27 17.95 -7.94
C ASP A 62 -8.96 17.18 -6.80
N VAL A 63 -8.20 16.48 -5.94
CA VAL A 63 -8.75 15.77 -4.77
C VAL A 63 -8.59 16.54 -3.44
N GLY A 64 -7.77 17.58 -3.38
CA GLY A 64 -7.51 18.35 -2.16
C GLY A 64 -6.14 18.13 -1.50
N CYS A 65 -5.22 17.44 -2.19
CA CYS A 65 -3.84 17.17 -1.76
C CYS A 65 -2.82 18.15 -2.39
N LYS A 66 -1.61 18.19 -1.84
CA LYS A 66 -0.40 18.77 -2.43
C LYS A 66 0.73 17.75 -2.44
N LEU A 67 1.59 17.84 -3.45
CA LEU A 67 2.88 17.16 -3.43
C LEU A 67 3.76 17.84 -2.36
N HIS A 68 4.47 17.07 -1.55
CA HIS A 68 5.54 17.55 -0.68
C HIS A 68 6.83 16.86 -1.13
N GLU A 69 7.66 17.62 -1.84
CA GLU A 69 8.86 17.11 -2.50
C GLU A 69 9.95 16.78 -1.49
N VAL A 70 10.48 15.56 -1.58
CA VAL A 70 11.62 15.10 -0.79
C VAL A 70 12.90 15.21 -1.61
N GLU A 71 14.07 15.07 -0.97
CA GLU A 71 15.34 15.06 -1.72
C GLU A 71 15.34 13.91 -2.75
N ALA A 72 15.63 14.25 -4.01
CA ALA A 72 15.67 13.33 -5.15
C ALA A 72 16.99 12.53 -5.14
N ASP A 73 17.13 11.67 -4.13
CA ASP A 73 18.22 10.71 -3.97
C ASP A 73 17.66 9.27 -3.97
N GLY A 74 18.53 8.29 -3.67
CA GLY A 74 18.10 6.89 -3.57
C GLY A 74 17.35 6.53 -2.27
N ASN A 75 17.08 7.50 -1.40
CA ASN A 75 16.29 7.36 -0.19
C ASN A 75 14.86 7.90 -0.34
N CYS A 76 14.48 8.44 -1.49
CA CYS A 76 13.19 9.11 -1.75
C CYS A 76 11.96 8.39 -1.16
N LEU A 77 11.85 7.07 -1.31
CA LEU A 77 10.77 6.27 -0.71
C LEU A 77 10.76 6.36 0.83
N PHE A 78 11.91 6.18 1.46
CA PHE A 78 12.08 6.19 2.91
C PHE A 78 11.90 7.60 3.47
N ARG A 79 12.31 8.64 2.72
CA ARG A 79 12.05 10.05 3.01
C ARG A 79 10.55 10.39 2.96
N ALA A 80 9.85 9.94 1.92
CA ALA A 80 8.40 10.14 1.78
C ALA A 80 7.60 9.39 2.86
N LEU A 81 8.07 8.23 3.31
CA LEU A 81 7.52 7.51 4.46
C LEU A 81 7.82 8.23 5.79
N ALA A 82 9.05 8.70 6.00
CA ALA A 82 9.44 9.44 7.20
C ALA A 82 8.62 10.74 7.37
N ASP A 83 8.43 11.50 6.29
CA ASP A 83 7.53 12.67 6.24
C ASP A 83 6.10 12.32 6.69
N GLN A 84 5.55 11.22 6.19
CA GLN A 84 4.17 10.78 6.49
C GLN A 84 3.99 10.15 7.88
N LEU A 85 5.06 9.61 8.48
CA LEU A 85 5.05 8.93 9.78
C LEU A 85 5.46 9.84 10.94
N TYR A 86 6.36 10.80 10.69
CA TYR A 86 7.02 11.61 11.71
C TYR A 86 6.98 13.12 11.43
N GLY A 87 6.60 13.55 10.23
CA GLY A 87 6.60 14.96 9.80
C GLY A 87 7.92 15.42 9.17
N ASP A 88 8.98 14.64 9.31
CA ASP A 88 10.35 14.98 8.94
C ASP A 88 10.95 13.91 8.02
N GLN A 89 11.43 14.33 6.84
CA GLN A 89 12.02 13.43 5.86
C GLN A 89 13.42 12.94 6.24
N HIS A 90 14.12 13.61 7.15
CA HIS A 90 15.50 13.27 7.53
C HIS A 90 15.58 12.03 8.42
N GLN A 91 14.45 11.53 8.95
CA GLN A 91 14.34 10.23 9.62
C GLN A 91 14.32 9.02 8.65
N HIS A 92 14.75 9.20 7.39
CA HIS A 92 14.75 8.15 6.38
C HIS A 92 15.69 6.97 6.72
N GLU A 93 16.82 7.20 7.39
CA GLU A 93 17.74 6.15 7.84
C GLU A 93 17.05 5.25 8.88
N ASP A 94 16.46 5.88 9.89
CA ASP A 94 15.63 5.26 10.94
C ASP A 94 14.46 4.45 10.35
N VAL A 95 13.81 4.95 9.30
CA VAL A 95 12.73 4.24 8.59
C VAL A 95 13.26 3.07 7.77
N ARG A 96 14.39 3.23 7.07
CA ARG A 96 15.07 2.16 6.31
C ARG A 96 15.48 1.01 7.23
N GLU A 97 16.15 1.29 8.36
CA GLU A 97 16.60 0.26 9.30
C GLU A 97 15.41 -0.55 9.85
N LYS A 98 14.35 0.13 10.30
CA LYS A 98 13.17 -0.53 10.86
C LYS A 98 12.44 -1.38 9.83
N ILE A 99 12.30 -0.90 8.58
CA ILE A 99 11.67 -1.63 7.48
C ILE A 99 12.49 -2.89 7.11
N VAL A 100 13.81 -2.78 6.95
CA VAL A 100 14.64 -3.94 6.60
C VAL A 100 14.72 -4.95 7.74
N SER A 101 14.80 -4.48 8.99
CA SER A 101 14.70 -5.35 10.16
C SER A 101 13.36 -6.08 10.23
N TYR A 102 12.26 -5.43 9.83
CA TYR A 102 10.94 -6.06 9.76
C TYR A 102 10.87 -7.12 8.65
N LEU A 103 11.41 -6.84 7.45
CA LEU A 103 11.53 -7.83 6.37
C LEU A 103 12.24 -9.09 6.87
N GLU A 104 13.43 -8.94 7.47
CA GLU A 104 14.23 -10.07 7.96
C GLU A 104 13.53 -10.90 9.05
N GLN A 105 12.78 -10.25 9.94
CA GLN A 105 12.00 -10.91 11.00
C GLN A 105 10.79 -11.68 10.46
N HIS A 106 10.31 -11.35 9.25
CA HIS A 106 9.11 -11.92 8.63
C HIS A 106 9.42 -12.56 7.27
N ARG A 107 10.63 -13.10 7.09
CA ARG A 107 11.14 -13.70 5.84
C ARG A 107 10.09 -14.46 5.05
N ASP A 108 9.39 -15.39 5.70
CA ASP A 108 8.42 -16.30 5.09
C ASP A 108 7.23 -15.59 4.42
N ASP A 109 6.91 -14.36 4.84
CA ASP A 109 5.86 -13.51 4.24
C ASP A 109 6.34 -12.76 2.99
N PHE A 110 7.66 -12.59 2.80
CA PHE A 110 8.25 -11.71 1.78
C PHE A 110 9.12 -12.43 0.74
N GLU A 111 9.92 -13.42 1.14
CA GLU A 111 10.76 -14.22 0.23
C GLU A 111 9.98 -14.87 -0.93
N PRO A 112 8.75 -15.40 -0.75
CA PRO A 112 7.96 -15.95 -1.85
C PRO A 112 7.51 -14.94 -2.92
N PHE A 113 7.75 -13.64 -2.71
CA PHE A 113 7.42 -12.56 -3.63
C PHE A 113 8.66 -11.81 -4.15
N MET A 114 9.87 -12.25 -3.81
CA MET A 114 11.11 -11.74 -4.40
C MET A 114 11.39 -12.40 -5.75
N GLU A 115 12.24 -11.79 -6.57
CA GLU A 115 12.68 -12.35 -7.85
C GLU A 115 13.80 -13.37 -7.61
N ASP A 116 13.74 -14.55 -8.24
CA ASP A 116 14.71 -15.68 -8.09
C ASP A 116 16.19 -15.31 -8.38
N GLU A 117 16.44 -14.11 -8.89
CA GLU A 117 17.74 -13.59 -9.32
C GLU A 117 18.63 -13.14 -8.13
N GLU A 118 18.06 -12.89 -6.94
CA GLU A 118 18.80 -12.53 -5.72
C GLU A 118 18.34 -13.35 -4.49
N LYS A 119 19.27 -13.67 -3.58
CA LYS A 119 18.92 -14.31 -2.30
C LYS A 119 18.38 -13.29 -1.31
N PHE A 120 17.37 -13.67 -0.52
CA PHE A 120 16.75 -12.82 0.49
C PHE A 120 17.74 -12.12 1.44
N GLU A 121 18.78 -12.81 1.91
CA GLU A 121 19.77 -12.20 2.81
C GLU A 121 20.64 -11.15 2.11
N LYS A 122 20.88 -11.30 0.80
CA LYS A 122 21.57 -10.30 -0.02
C LYS A 122 20.67 -9.09 -0.29
N TYR A 123 19.40 -9.34 -0.61
CA TYR A 123 18.40 -8.29 -0.78
C TYR A 123 18.32 -7.41 0.46
N CYS A 124 18.19 -8.01 1.65
CA CYS A 124 18.13 -7.27 2.91
C CYS A 124 19.45 -6.55 3.22
N ALA A 125 20.62 -7.19 3.03
CA ALA A 125 21.90 -6.52 3.20
C ALA A 125 22.04 -5.28 2.31
N ARG A 126 21.72 -5.41 1.01
CA ARG A 126 21.73 -4.32 0.03
C ARG A 126 20.69 -3.23 0.35
N MET A 127 19.51 -3.60 0.85
CA MET A 127 18.46 -2.65 1.22
C MET A 127 18.78 -1.82 2.48
N ARG A 128 19.71 -2.28 3.34
CA ARG A 128 20.29 -1.44 4.40
C ARG A 128 21.25 -0.37 3.88
N GLU A 129 21.83 -0.52 2.69
CA GLU A 129 22.79 0.43 2.14
C GLU A 129 22.10 1.77 1.83
N ASP A 130 22.72 2.87 2.26
CA ASP A 130 22.25 4.22 1.95
C ASP A 130 22.14 4.44 0.44
N GLY A 131 21.08 5.14 0.02
CA GLY A 131 20.79 5.36 -1.39
C GLY A 131 20.33 4.12 -2.17
N THR A 132 20.16 2.93 -1.56
CA THR A 132 19.51 1.80 -2.26
C THR A 132 18.02 2.08 -2.43
N TRP A 133 17.57 2.11 -3.69
CA TRP A 133 16.16 2.32 -4.04
C TRP A 133 15.26 1.21 -3.47
N GLY A 134 14.30 1.60 -2.64
CA GLY A 134 13.21 0.74 -2.19
C GLY A 134 12.03 0.73 -3.18
N GLY A 135 11.08 -0.18 -2.98
CA GLY A 135 9.87 -0.28 -3.79
C GLY A 135 8.70 -0.93 -3.06
N ASN A 136 7.97 -1.81 -3.77
CA ASN A 136 6.73 -2.38 -3.25
C ASN A 136 6.94 -3.23 -1.99
N GLN A 137 8.06 -3.96 -1.86
CA GLN A 137 8.31 -4.80 -0.67
C GLN A 137 8.48 -3.94 0.58
N GLU A 138 9.21 -2.83 0.47
CA GLU A 138 9.38 -1.84 1.53
C GLU A 138 8.05 -1.19 1.90
N LEU A 139 7.14 -0.98 0.95
CA LEU A 139 5.79 -0.47 1.22
C LEU A 139 4.89 -1.49 1.92
N TYR A 140 4.93 -2.78 1.53
CA TYR A 140 4.22 -3.84 2.24
C TYR A 140 4.77 -4.02 3.67
N ALA A 141 6.10 -3.97 3.83
CA ALA A 141 6.75 -4.00 5.14
C ALA A 141 6.39 -2.76 5.98
N ALA A 142 6.43 -1.55 5.42
CA ALA A 142 6.04 -0.33 6.13
C ALA A 142 4.58 -0.35 6.61
N ALA A 143 3.66 -0.79 5.75
CA ALA A 143 2.25 -0.93 6.10
C ALA A 143 2.08 -1.84 7.34
N ARG A 144 2.69 -3.02 7.33
CA ARG A 144 2.58 -4.01 8.41
C ARG A 144 3.38 -3.60 9.65
N LEU A 145 4.59 -3.06 9.51
CA LEU A 145 5.43 -2.56 10.61
C LEU A 145 4.75 -1.42 11.38
N PHE A 146 4.38 -0.34 10.70
CA PHE A 146 3.81 0.86 11.34
C PHE A 146 2.29 0.75 11.55
N GLN A 147 1.68 -0.35 11.09
CA GLN A 147 0.25 -0.64 11.17
C GLN A 147 -0.60 0.46 10.48
N VAL A 148 -0.08 0.96 9.35
CA VAL A 148 -0.66 2.03 8.52
C VAL A 148 -1.21 1.46 7.21
N TYR A 149 -2.14 2.16 6.56
CA TYR A 149 -2.47 1.88 5.16
C TYR A 149 -1.65 2.83 4.27
N VAL A 150 -0.90 2.29 3.30
CA VAL A 150 -0.13 3.10 2.34
C VAL A 150 -1.00 3.38 1.12
N VAL A 151 -1.08 4.64 0.72
CA VAL A 151 -1.85 5.12 -0.44
C VAL A 151 -0.88 5.71 -1.46
N VAL A 152 -0.62 4.97 -2.53
CA VAL A 152 0.31 5.36 -3.60
C VAL A 152 -0.47 6.00 -4.74
N HIS A 153 -0.30 7.30 -4.92
CA HIS A 153 -0.81 8.07 -6.06
C HIS A 153 0.13 7.90 -7.25
N GLN A 154 -0.39 7.68 -8.46
CA GLN A 154 0.44 7.38 -9.63
C GLN A 154 0.14 8.34 -10.80
N ASP A 155 1.18 8.72 -11.55
CA ASP A 155 1.09 9.55 -12.76
C ASP A 155 0.36 8.83 -13.92
N GLN A 156 0.39 7.50 -13.93
CA GLN A 156 -0.21 6.63 -14.95
C GLN A 156 -1.72 6.91 -15.20
N PRO A 157 -2.22 6.76 -16.45
CA PRO A 157 -3.63 7.02 -16.75
C PRO A 157 -4.62 5.98 -16.21
N SER A 158 -4.19 4.72 -16.08
CA SER A 158 -5.07 3.56 -15.82
C SER A 158 -5.24 3.17 -14.35
N ALA A 159 -4.29 3.54 -13.50
CA ALA A 159 -4.34 3.33 -12.05
C ALA A 159 -4.13 4.70 -11.38
N ARG A 160 -5.18 5.24 -10.76
CA ARG A 160 -5.09 6.54 -10.07
C ARG A 160 -4.42 6.40 -8.71
N ILE A 161 -4.75 5.32 -7.99
CA ILE A 161 -4.35 5.04 -6.61
C ILE A 161 -4.16 3.52 -6.45
N MET A 162 -3.07 3.12 -5.81
CA MET A 162 -2.91 1.81 -5.19
C MET A 162 -3.02 1.97 -3.66
N VAL A 163 -3.70 1.03 -2.99
CA VAL A 163 -3.80 0.99 -1.53
C VAL A 163 -3.19 -0.33 -1.05
N ILE A 164 -2.25 -0.23 -0.10
CA ILE A 164 -1.68 -1.37 0.60
C ILE A 164 -2.21 -1.37 2.02
N GLU A 165 -2.84 -2.47 2.41
CA GLU A 165 -3.45 -2.70 3.72
C GLU A 165 -2.41 -3.24 4.71
N CYS A 166 -2.64 -3.03 6.02
CA CYS A 166 -1.89 -3.69 7.10
C CYS A 166 -2.74 -4.79 7.75
N ASP A 167 -2.14 -5.57 8.66
CA ASP A 167 -2.76 -6.74 9.31
C ASP A 167 -3.90 -6.39 10.31
N ARG A 168 -4.41 -5.15 10.31
CA ARG A 168 -5.54 -4.68 11.15
C ARG A 168 -6.69 -4.12 10.31
N LEU A 169 -7.91 -4.42 10.75
CA LEU A 169 -9.18 -3.87 10.20
C LEU A 169 -9.30 -2.34 10.27
N ARG A 170 -8.47 -1.69 11.09
CA ARG A 170 -8.30 -0.24 11.17
C ARG A 170 -6.81 0.05 11.32
N PRO A 171 -6.19 0.82 10.41
CA PRO A 171 -4.82 1.28 10.59
C PRO A 171 -4.73 2.34 11.69
N THR A 172 -3.52 2.62 12.16
CA THR A 172 -3.21 3.78 13.00
C THR A 172 -3.35 5.09 12.25
N ARG A 173 -3.03 5.09 10.94
CA ARG A 173 -3.01 6.24 10.03
C ARG A 173 -3.05 5.79 8.57
N PHE A 174 -3.51 6.67 7.66
CA PHE A 174 -3.25 6.55 6.23
C PHE A 174 -2.01 7.36 5.86
N VAL A 175 -1.01 6.74 5.25
CA VAL A 175 0.21 7.42 4.76
C VAL A 175 0.16 7.53 3.24
N HIS A 176 0.29 8.74 2.71
CA HIS A 176 0.10 9.02 1.29
C HIS A 176 1.42 9.39 0.62
N VAL A 177 1.78 8.68 -0.46
CA VAL A 177 2.98 8.93 -1.27
C VAL A 177 2.63 9.03 -2.75
N ALA A 178 3.40 9.78 -3.52
CA ALA A 178 3.23 9.93 -4.97
C ALA A 178 4.42 9.31 -5.70
N TYR A 179 4.15 8.40 -6.62
CA TYR A 179 5.13 7.78 -7.50
C TYR A 179 4.99 8.35 -8.92
N HIS A 180 6.06 8.91 -9.46
CA HIS A 180 6.10 9.54 -10.78
C HIS A 180 7.50 9.54 -11.39
N GLY A 181 7.60 9.83 -12.68
CA GLY A 181 8.90 9.97 -13.37
C GLY A 181 9.66 8.65 -13.60
N GLU A 182 8.96 7.51 -13.52
CA GLU A 182 9.50 6.13 -13.57
C GLU A 182 10.38 5.67 -12.39
N ASP A 183 10.94 6.56 -11.55
CA ASP A 183 11.79 6.15 -10.42
C ASP A 183 11.60 6.91 -9.08
N HIS A 184 10.91 8.06 -9.03
CA HIS A 184 10.87 8.92 -7.83
C HIS A 184 9.61 8.76 -6.97
N TYR A 185 9.79 8.95 -5.66
CA TYR A 185 8.72 8.99 -4.65
C TYR A 185 8.75 10.30 -3.86
N ASP A 186 7.61 10.97 -3.77
CA ASP A 186 7.38 12.14 -2.91
C ASP A 186 6.30 11.87 -1.86
N SER A 187 6.27 12.69 -0.81
CA SER A 187 5.16 12.70 0.15
C SER A 187 3.93 13.41 -0.44
N VAL A 188 2.74 13.02 0.02
CA VAL A 188 1.47 13.67 -0.34
C VAL A 188 0.80 14.20 0.92
N ARG A 189 0.91 15.51 1.12
CA ARG A 189 0.30 16.25 2.23
C ARG A 189 -1.07 16.81 1.82
N ALA A 190 -1.94 17.14 2.77
CA ALA A 190 -3.21 17.82 2.49
C ALA A 190 -2.96 19.27 2.04
N LEU A 191 -3.79 19.87 1.16
CA LEU A 191 -3.63 21.28 0.79
C LEU A 191 -3.56 22.20 2.02
N LYS A 192 -4.43 21.93 3.00
CA LYS A 192 -4.56 22.65 4.27
C LYS A 192 -3.50 22.30 5.32
N ASP A 193 -2.54 21.41 5.03
CA ASP A 193 -1.50 21.10 6.00
C ASP A 193 -0.69 22.34 6.38
N PRO A 194 -0.33 22.49 7.67
CA PRO A 194 0.55 23.55 8.14
C PRO A 194 1.86 23.61 7.35
N VAL A 195 2.49 24.80 7.38
CA VAL A 195 3.78 25.08 6.73
C VAL A 195 4.95 24.82 7.69
N ASP A 196 4.64 24.41 8.92
CA ASP A 196 5.60 24.10 9.97
C ASP A 196 6.25 22.72 9.70
N PRO A 197 7.58 22.64 9.47
CA PRO A 197 8.24 21.38 9.11
C PRO A 197 8.11 20.32 10.21
N ASP A 198 8.09 20.71 11.49
CA ASP A 198 8.13 19.78 12.62
C ASP A 198 6.73 19.17 12.93
N THR A 199 5.73 19.44 12.08
CA THR A 199 4.35 18.96 12.29
C THR A 199 3.99 17.77 11.42
N LEU A 200 3.50 16.72 12.09
CA LEU A 200 2.86 15.55 11.48
C LEU A 200 1.74 16.01 10.51
N PRO A 201 1.68 15.49 9.27
CA PRO A 201 0.63 15.86 8.33
C PRO A 201 -0.76 15.47 8.84
N VAL A 202 -1.80 16.20 8.45
CA VAL A 202 -3.20 15.80 8.65
C VAL A 202 -3.44 14.46 7.95
N SER A 203 -4.13 13.52 8.61
CA SER A 203 -4.48 12.24 7.99
C SER A 203 -5.50 12.47 6.88
N ILE A 204 -5.18 12.00 5.67
CA ILE A 204 -6.08 12.02 4.52
C ILE A 204 -6.79 10.66 4.49
N GLU A 205 -8.11 10.63 4.45
CA GLU A 205 -8.88 9.37 4.42
C GLU A 205 -9.47 9.09 3.03
N LEU A 206 -9.82 7.82 2.79
CA LEU A 206 -10.41 7.32 1.54
C LEU A 206 -11.83 6.79 1.78
N ASP A 207 -12.85 7.65 1.76
CA ASP A 207 -14.24 7.15 1.63
C ASP A 207 -14.45 6.63 0.20
N CYS A 208 -14.31 5.31 0.05
CA CYS A 208 -14.61 4.62 -1.20
C CYS A 208 -16.02 4.02 -1.10
N ASP A 209 -16.82 4.17 -2.17
CA ASP A 209 -18.15 3.57 -2.41
C ASP A 209 -18.20 2.01 -2.25
N GLY A 210 -17.10 1.35 -1.86
CA GLY A 210 -16.98 -0.09 -1.55
C GLY A 210 -15.80 -0.47 -0.63
N PHE A 211 -15.31 0.43 0.24
CA PHE A 211 -14.24 0.15 1.23
C PHE A 211 -14.72 0.47 2.66
N ARG A 212 -15.96 0.09 2.97
CA ARG A 212 -16.52 0.25 4.32
C ARG A 212 -15.78 -0.64 5.31
N THR A 213 -15.55 -0.16 6.53
CA THR A 213 -15.08 -1.02 7.65
C THR A 213 -16.04 -2.18 7.93
N GLU A 214 -17.32 -2.03 7.54
CA GLU A 214 -18.37 -3.05 7.56
C GLU A 214 -18.09 -4.24 6.61
N ASP A 215 -17.40 -4.02 5.49
CA ASP A 215 -17.07 -5.06 4.51
C ASP A 215 -15.75 -5.76 4.84
N PHE A 216 -14.83 -5.05 5.53
CA PHE A 216 -13.62 -5.64 6.11
C PHE A 216 -13.92 -6.79 7.07
N ALA A 217 -14.91 -6.62 7.95
CA ALA A 217 -15.32 -7.64 8.92
C ALA A 217 -15.68 -8.97 8.23
N LYS A 218 -16.38 -8.91 7.10
CA LYS A 218 -16.83 -10.09 6.33
C LYS A 218 -15.65 -10.85 5.72
N ARG A 219 -14.64 -10.12 5.22
CA ARG A 219 -13.45 -10.70 4.55
C ARG A 219 -12.50 -11.42 5.52
N TRP A 220 -12.40 -10.94 6.76
CA TRP A 220 -11.65 -11.64 7.82
C TRP A 220 -12.45 -12.76 8.48
N GLN A 221 -13.78 -12.61 8.64
CA GLN A 221 -14.65 -13.70 9.11
C GLN A 221 -14.54 -14.97 8.24
N THR A 222 -14.40 -14.83 6.91
CA THR A 222 -14.21 -15.97 6.01
C THR A 222 -12.90 -16.75 6.20
N HIS A 223 -11.88 -16.19 6.86
CA HIS A 223 -10.65 -16.90 7.18
C HIS A 223 -10.74 -17.68 8.50
N ASP A 224 -11.35 -17.10 9.54
CA ASP A 224 -11.53 -17.79 10.83
C ASP A 224 -12.51 -18.97 10.71
N SER A 225 -13.60 -18.79 9.96
CA SER A 225 -14.58 -19.86 9.69
C SER A 225 -14.03 -21.04 8.88
N ALA A 226 -12.94 -20.86 8.13
CA ALA A 226 -12.34 -21.91 7.31
C ALA A 226 -11.52 -22.94 8.12
N SER A 227 -11.30 -22.69 9.42
CA SER A 227 -10.51 -23.56 10.31
C SER A 227 -11.34 -24.57 11.12
N LYS A 228 -12.68 -24.50 11.07
CA LYS A 228 -13.60 -25.23 11.97
C LYS A 228 -14.78 -25.95 11.28
N SER A 229 -14.48 -26.67 10.21
CA SER A 229 -15.11 -27.93 9.79
C SER A 229 -14.38 -28.44 8.54
N THR A 230 -14.16 -29.73 8.30
CA THR A 230 -14.89 -30.92 8.78
C THR A 230 -13.96 -32.02 9.31
N SER A 231 -14.29 -32.56 10.49
CA SER A 231 -14.07 -33.98 10.80
C SER A 231 -15.42 -34.54 11.22
N GLU A 232 -15.96 -35.48 10.43
CA GLU A 232 -17.14 -36.24 10.84
C GLU A 232 -16.76 -37.16 11.99
N ASP A 233 -17.58 -37.21 13.04
CA ASP A 233 -17.49 -38.25 14.05
C ASP A 233 -18.91 -38.69 14.43
N GLN A 234 -19.13 -40.00 14.49
CA GLN A 234 -20.45 -40.58 14.76
C GLN A 234 -20.54 -41.01 16.24
N PRO A 235 -21.73 -41.01 16.85
CA PRO A 235 -21.86 -41.43 18.24
C PRO A 235 -21.69 -42.95 18.39
N GLU A 236 -20.44 -43.43 18.53
CA GLU A 236 -20.19 -44.84 18.84
C GLU A 236 -20.74 -45.25 20.21
N GLU A 237 -21.19 -46.50 20.28
CA GLU A 237 -21.98 -47.03 21.39
C GLU A 237 -21.08 -47.48 22.56
N ARG A 238 -21.44 -47.07 23.78
CA ARG A 238 -20.58 -47.19 24.97
C ARG A 238 -20.52 -48.60 25.55
N VAL A 239 -19.79 -49.51 24.91
CA VAL A 239 -19.56 -50.88 25.39
C VAL A 239 -18.80 -50.87 26.72
N VAL A 240 -19.45 -51.33 27.79
CA VAL A 240 -18.86 -51.44 29.14
C VAL A 240 -18.16 -52.81 29.30
N PRO A 241 -16.86 -52.87 29.66
CA PRO A 241 -16.17 -54.13 29.88
C PRO A 241 -16.65 -54.81 31.17
N LYS A 242 -17.02 -56.10 31.09
CA LYS A 242 -17.36 -56.90 32.27
C LYS A 242 -16.09 -57.23 33.07
N THR A 243 -16.04 -56.79 34.32
CA THR A 243 -15.06 -57.26 35.31
C THR A 243 -15.26 -58.75 35.59
N ARG A 244 -14.17 -59.51 35.77
CA ARG A 244 -14.22 -60.84 36.38
C ARG A 244 -14.29 -60.69 37.90
N GLY A 245 -15.15 -61.48 38.53
CA GLY A 245 -15.45 -61.50 39.96
C GLY A 245 -16.70 -62.35 40.17
#